data_AF-A0A4Z1H0S1-F1
#
_entry.id   AF-A0A4Z1H0S1-F1
#
_cell.length_a   1.000
_cell.length_b   1.000
_cell.length_c   1.000
_cell.angle_alpha   90.00
_cell.angle_beta   90.00
_cell.angle_gamma   90.00
#
_symmetry.space_group_name_H-M   'P 1'
#
loop_
_entity.id
_entity.type
_entity.pdbx_description
1 polymer ?
#
loop_
_entity_poly.entity_id
_entity_poly.type
_entity_poly.pdbx_seq_one_letter_code
_entity_poly.pdbx_strand_id
1 'polypeptide(L)'
;MAKEHAASLQTKIVEIANLQTSSIADLASLDKKHEPLIEVAVQILGRKKELSKPGNLRNSPLIEEGNSAAHGRRCLADLQRMEIKPMDGDSDWFEKGYSVTDKGARRFKGSSAFRKLINMRSDLQNLEYIDQQIISEFETTFQKIKTQINESLPAEGETDEDGAYIMEALLLKDPVVKELFQDVCSKWVAAVDKDQTTRRDIRKDPHKNSEAMSFGRRSHLSAKTNRSRWNKGSSIMGTISEGVKSAIEKTL
;
A
#
# COMPACT_ATOMS: atom_id res chain seq x y z
N MET A 1 28.54 -45.92 27.40
CA MET A 1 29.57 -45.20 26.63
C MET A 1 29.17 -45.01 25.16
N ALA A 2 29.45 -45.94 24.22
CA ALA A 2 29.22 -45.69 22.78
C ALA A 2 27.74 -45.55 22.37
N LYS A 3 26.83 -46.37 22.94
CA LYS A 3 25.38 -46.29 22.66
C LYS A 3 24.73 -45.01 23.22
N GLU A 4 25.14 -44.57 24.41
CA GLU A 4 24.64 -43.32 25.03
C GLU A 4 25.13 -42.10 24.25
N HIS A 5 26.35 -42.13 23.73
CA HIS A 5 26.90 -41.06 22.90
C HIS A 5 26.16 -40.95 21.56
N ALA A 6 25.80 -42.08 20.94
CA ALA A 6 25.00 -42.11 19.72
C ALA A 6 23.57 -41.58 19.93
N ALA A 7 22.92 -41.96 21.04
CA ALA A 7 21.61 -41.45 21.41
C ALA A 7 21.63 -39.93 21.68
N SER A 8 22.65 -39.44 22.40
CA SER A 8 22.84 -38.00 22.64
C SER A 8 23.07 -37.21 21.35
N LEU A 9 23.84 -37.76 20.41
CA LEU A 9 24.03 -37.16 19.07
C LEU A 9 22.71 -37.09 18.29
N GLN A 10 21.90 -38.14 18.30
CA GLN A 10 20.59 -38.12 17.64
C GLN A 10 19.64 -37.08 18.25
N THR A 11 19.59 -36.95 19.57
CA THR A 11 18.78 -35.90 20.23
C THR A 11 19.21 -34.51 19.79
N LYS A 12 20.51 -34.21 19.77
CA LYS A 12 21.02 -32.91 19.32
C LYS A 12 20.71 -32.62 17.85
N ILE A 13 20.77 -33.62 16.98
CA ILE A 13 20.40 -33.47 15.56
C ILE A 13 18.92 -33.09 15.41
N VAL A 14 18.04 -33.73 16.18
CA VAL A 14 16.61 -33.41 16.19
C VAL A 14 16.37 -31.99 16.72
N GLU A 15 17.05 -31.60 17.80
CA GLU A 15 16.97 -30.23 18.33
C GLU A 15 17.42 -29.17 17.31
N ILE A 16 18.54 -29.41 16.60
CA ILE A 16 19.02 -28.52 15.54
C ILE A 16 17.99 -28.42 14.42
N ALA A 17 17.43 -29.54 13.96
CA ALA A 17 16.40 -29.53 12.92
C ALA A 17 15.13 -28.78 13.34
N ASN A 18 14.72 -28.93 14.60
CA ASN A 18 13.57 -28.20 15.16
C ASN A 18 13.84 -26.69 15.23
N LEU A 19 15.04 -26.29 15.68
CA LEU A 19 15.44 -24.87 15.72
C LEU A 19 15.50 -24.26 14.31
N GLN A 20 16.03 -24.99 13.33
CA GLN A 20 16.04 -24.55 11.93
C GLN A 20 14.63 -24.36 11.39
N THR A 21 13.74 -25.32 11.64
CA THR A 21 12.33 -25.25 11.20
C THR A 21 11.61 -24.07 11.85
N SER A 22 11.81 -23.86 13.15
CA SER A 22 11.26 -22.70 13.89
C SER A 22 11.78 -21.39 13.33
N SER A 23 13.09 -21.28 13.09
CA SER A 23 13.70 -20.07 12.55
C SER A 23 13.18 -19.73 11.14
N ILE A 24 12.99 -20.74 10.28
CA ILE A 24 12.40 -20.54 8.95
C ILE A 24 10.95 -20.06 9.06
N ALA A 25 10.17 -20.63 9.98
CA ALA A 25 8.79 -20.20 10.22
C ALA A 25 8.72 -18.76 10.76
N ASP A 26 9.64 -18.38 11.65
CA ASP A 26 9.73 -17.02 12.19
C ASP A 26 10.08 -16.01 11.09
N LEU A 27 11.01 -16.35 10.19
CA LEU A 27 11.36 -15.50 9.04
C LEU A 27 10.18 -15.33 8.08
N ALA A 28 9.50 -16.42 7.72
CA ALA A 28 8.33 -16.36 6.86
C ALA A 28 7.19 -15.53 7.48
N SER A 29 7.01 -15.63 8.80
CA SER A 29 6.06 -14.82 9.56
C SER A 29 6.44 -13.33 9.53
N LEU A 30 7.73 -13.01 9.68
CA LEU A 30 8.23 -11.65 9.64
C LEU A 30 8.06 -11.01 8.25
N ASP A 31 8.40 -11.76 7.20
CA ASP A 31 8.22 -11.35 5.80
C ASP A 31 6.75 -11.06 5.50
N LYS A 32 5.85 -11.99 5.83
CA LYS A 32 4.41 -11.80 5.68
C LYS A 32 3.89 -10.59 6.47
N LYS A 33 4.45 -10.36 7.67
CA LYS A 33 4.08 -9.21 8.50
C LYS A 33 4.52 -7.89 7.86
N HIS A 34 5.66 -7.85 7.15
CA HIS A 34 6.28 -6.62 6.64
C HIS A 34 6.12 -6.41 5.14
N GLU A 35 5.50 -7.37 4.44
CA GLU A 35 5.25 -7.35 3.00
C GLU A 35 4.71 -5.99 2.48
N PRO A 36 3.71 -5.33 3.10
CA PRO A 36 3.23 -4.03 2.61
C PRO A 36 4.27 -2.92 2.65
N LEU A 37 5.11 -2.89 3.69
CA LEU A 37 6.20 -1.91 3.80
C LEU A 37 7.34 -2.24 2.83
N ILE A 38 7.63 -3.53 2.64
CA ILE A 38 8.62 -4.01 1.66
C ILE A 38 8.18 -3.64 0.24
N GLU A 39 6.91 -3.83 -0.13
CA GLU A 39 6.36 -3.45 -1.43
C GLU A 39 6.58 -1.95 -1.71
N VAL A 40 6.22 -1.09 -0.76
CA VAL A 40 6.45 0.36 -0.87
C VAL A 40 7.94 0.68 -1.02
N ALA A 41 8.80 0.05 -0.22
CA ALA A 41 10.25 0.25 -0.31
C ALA A 41 10.80 -0.17 -1.68
N VAL A 42 10.36 -1.31 -2.22
CA VAL A 42 10.74 -1.81 -3.55
C VAL A 42 10.32 -0.84 -4.65
N GLN A 43 9.09 -0.31 -4.61
CA GLN A 43 8.62 0.69 -5.58
C GLN A 43 9.47 1.97 -5.54
N ILE A 44 9.80 2.47 -4.34
CA ILE A 44 10.63 3.67 -4.16
C ILE A 44 12.07 3.43 -4.67
N LEU A 45 12.65 2.27 -4.36
CA LEU A 45 13.99 1.91 -4.82
C LEU A 45 14.03 1.71 -6.34
N GLY A 46 12.98 1.12 -6.91
CA GLY A 46 12.77 0.99 -8.36
C GLY A 46 12.82 2.36 -9.04
N ARG A 47 12.08 3.35 -8.54
CA ARG A 47 12.16 4.73 -9.02
C ARG A 47 13.58 5.29 -8.94
N LYS A 48 14.30 5.10 -7.83
CA LYS A 48 15.69 5.59 -7.70
C LYS A 48 16.60 4.98 -8.76
N LYS A 49 16.44 3.68 -9.04
CA LYS A 49 17.17 2.97 -10.10
C LYS A 49 16.80 3.47 -11.50
N GLU A 50 15.56 3.85 -11.75
CA GLU A 50 15.18 4.46 -13.03
C GLU A 50 15.74 5.88 -13.18
N LEU A 51 15.74 6.68 -12.11
CA LEU A 51 16.27 8.05 -12.14
C LEU A 51 17.79 8.10 -12.35
N SER A 52 18.53 7.05 -12.01
CA SER A 52 19.97 6.95 -12.30
C SER A 52 20.28 6.65 -13.77
N LYS A 53 19.29 6.26 -14.59
CA LYS A 53 19.47 6.06 -16.02
C LYS A 53 19.46 7.39 -16.79
N PRO A 54 20.11 7.46 -17.96
CA PRO A 54 19.92 8.55 -18.93
C PRO A 54 18.44 8.74 -19.26
N GLY A 55 18.01 9.99 -19.45
CA GLY A 55 16.59 10.38 -19.53
C GLY A 55 15.77 9.61 -20.57
N ASN A 56 16.37 9.32 -21.73
CA ASN A 56 15.77 8.56 -22.83
C ASN A 56 15.61 7.05 -22.55
N LEU A 57 16.28 6.51 -21.54
CA LEU A 57 16.24 5.09 -21.15
C LEU A 57 15.39 4.84 -19.89
N ARG A 58 14.73 5.88 -19.38
CA ARG A 58 13.93 5.80 -18.16
C ARG A 58 12.57 5.18 -18.44
N ASN A 59 12.17 4.23 -17.59
CA ASN A 59 10.81 3.74 -17.57
C ASN A 59 9.94 4.71 -16.76
N SER A 60 9.18 5.57 -17.46
CA SER A 60 8.31 6.57 -16.83
C SER A 60 7.24 5.93 -15.92
N PRO A 61 6.53 4.86 -16.32
CA PRO A 61 5.64 4.14 -15.40
C PRO A 61 6.26 3.74 -14.05
N LEU A 62 7.46 3.17 -14.04
CA LEU A 62 8.14 2.77 -12.80
C LEU A 62 8.55 3.98 -11.93
N ILE A 63 8.92 5.10 -12.55
CA ILE A 63 9.20 6.35 -11.83
C ILE A 63 7.93 6.86 -11.14
N GLU A 64 6.80 6.85 -11.85
CA GLU A 64 5.53 7.31 -11.29
C GLU A 64 4.99 6.36 -10.23
N GLU A 65 5.12 5.04 -10.42
CA GLU A 65 4.77 4.06 -9.39
C GLU A 65 5.55 4.31 -8.09
N GLY A 66 6.86 4.55 -8.20
CA GLY A 66 7.68 4.91 -7.04
C GLY A 66 7.44 6.34 -6.53
N ASN A 67 6.96 7.28 -7.35
CA ASN A 67 6.48 8.59 -6.88
C ASN A 67 5.22 8.41 -6.03
N SER A 68 4.25 7.65 -6.53
CA SER A 68 3.03 7.29 -5.82
C SER A 68 3.32 6.47 -4.56
N ALA A 69 4.33 5.61 -4.54
CA ALA A 69 4.75 4.94 -3.33
C ALA A 69 5.42 5.89 -2.31
N ALA A 70 6.23 6.85 -2.78
CA ALA A 70 6.93 7.80 -1.93
C ALA A 70 6.05 8.95 -1.39
N HIS A 71 4.98 9.29 -2.10
CA HIS A 71 4.18 10.49 -1.86
C HIS A 71 2.68 10.20 -1.76
N GLY A 72 2.22 9.11 -2.35
CA GLY A 72 0.85 8.62 -2.27
C GLY A 72 0.60 7.81 -1.02
N ARG A 73 -0.68 7.64 -0.70
CA ARG A 73 -1.13 6.90 0.47
C ARG A 73 -1.29 5.43 0.06
N ARG A 74 -0.52 4.54 0.67
CA ARG A 74 -0.60 3.08 0.44
C ARG A 74 -1.31 2.44 1.62
N CYS A 75 -2.57 2.04 1.41
CA CYS A 75 -3.53 1.71 2.48
C CYS A 75 -2.95 0.75 3.53
N LEU A 76 -2.39 -0.38 3.10
CA LEU A 76 -1.83 -1.35 4.05
C LEU A 76 -0.54 -0.90 4.72
N ALA A 77 0.35 -0.22 4.00
CA ALA A 77 1.57 0.30 4.58
C ALA A 77 1.25 1.35 5.67
N ASP A 78 0.24 2.19 5.44
CA ASP A 78 -0.23 3.17 6.41
C ASP A 78 -0.94 2.53 7.61
N LEU A 79 -1.76 1.48 7.40
CA LEU A 79 -2.33 0.68 8.49
C LEU A 79 -1.22 0.03 9.33
N GLN A 80 -0.25 -0.59 8.67
CA GLN A 80 0.87 -1.24 9.36
C GLN A 80 1.70 -0.22 10.14
N ARG A 81 1.91 0.98 9.59
CA ARG A 81 2.54 2.09 10.32
C ARG A 81 1.74 2.48 11.56
N MET A 82 0.41 2.57 11.47
CA MET A 82 -0.47 2.85 12.62
C MET A 82 -0.36 1.77 13.70
N GLU A 83 -0.22 0.49 13.30
CA GLU A 83 -0.04 -0.63 14.24
C GLU A 83 1.31 -0.62 14.93
N ILE A 84 2.39 -0.34 14.20
CA ILE A 84 3.75 -0.26 14.75
C ILE A 84 3.90 0.97 15.65
N LYS A 85 3.32 2.10 15.23
CA LYS A 85 3.48 3.38 15.90
C LYS A 85 2.19 4.21 15.80
N PRO A 86 1.24 4.00 16.72
CA PRO A 86 0.02 4.79 16.75
C PRO A 86 0.33 6.24 17.12
N MET A 87 -0.40 7.17 16.51
CA MET A 87 -0.40 8.60 16.84
C MET A 87 -1.83 9.11 17.02
N ASP A 88 -1.99 10.18 17.78
CA ASP A 88 -3.28 10.82 17.96
C ASP A 88 -3.89 11.26 16.61
N GLY A 89 -5.19 10.98 16.43
CA GLY A 89 -5.92 11.28 15.20
C GLY A 89 -5.48 10.45 13.98
N ASP A 90 -4.83 9.29 14.19
CA ASP A 90 -4.49 8.37 13.10
C ASP A 90 -5.75 7.79 12.42
N SER A 91 -6.75 7.37 13.19
CA SER A 91 -8.01 6.83 12.64
C SER A 91 -8.74 7.85 11.77
N ASP A 92 -8.93 9.08 12.25
CA ASP A 92 -9.60 10.16 11.49
C ASP A 92 -8.84 10.51 10.21
N TRP A 93 -7.51 10.59 10.28
CA TRP A 93 -6.67 10.87 9.12
C TRP A 93 -6.72 9.73 8.09
N PHE A 94 -6.77 8.49 8.56
CA PHE A 94 -6.86 7.30 7.72
C PHE A 94 -8.21 7.26 7.01
N GLU A 95 -9.29 7.40 7.77
CA GLU A 95 -10.65 7.41 7.22
C GLU A 95 -10.87 8.56 6.25
N LYS A 96 -10.37 9.76 6.55
CA LYS A 96 -10.44 10.88 5.60
C LYS A 96 -9.65 10.63 4.32
N GLY A 97 -8.51 9.93 4.42
CA GLY A 97 -7.63 9.67 3.28
C GLY A 97 -8.08 8.53 2.36
N TYR A 98 -8.75 7.53 2.94
CA TYR A 98 -9.11 6.30 2.24
C TYR A 98 -10.62 6.07 2.16
N SER A 99 -11.42 6.85 2.89
CA SER A 99 -12.88 6.71 3.03
C SER A 99 -13.34 5.32 3.48
N VAL A 100 -12.47 4.69 4.26
CA VAL A 100 -12.72 3.45 4.99
C VAL A 100 -12.06 3.58 6.37
N THR A 101 -12.70 3.03 7.38
CA THR A 101 -12.14 2.97 8.73
C THR A 101 -10.92 2.05 8.76
N ASP A 102 -10.02 2.24 9.73
CA ASP A 102 -8.87 1.35 9.90
C ASP A 102 -9.29 -0.09 10.19
N LYS A 103 -10.37 -0.29 10.96
CA LYS A 103 -11.00 -1.60 11.17
C LYS A 103 -11.51 -2.23 9.87
N GLY A 104 -12.21 -1.45 9.05
CA GLY A 104 -12.70 -1.92 7.75
C GLY A 104 -11.56 -2.33 6.84
N ALA A 105 -10.50 -1.53 6.77
CA ALA A 105 -9.34 -1.86 5.95
C ALA A 105 -8.55 -3.07 6.47
N ARG A 106 -8.48 -3.28 7.79
CA ARG A 106 -7.91 -4.51 8.39
C ARG A 106 -8.71 -5.77 8.04
N ARG A 107 -10.04 -5.68 8.02
CA ARG A 107 -10.93 -6.80 7.64
C ARG A 107 -10.59 -7.35 6.26
N PHE A 108 -10.21 -6.48 5.33
CA PHE A 108 -9.92 -6.83 3.93
C PHE A 108 -8.43 -6.84 3.59
N LYS A 109 -7.53 -6.97 4.58
CA LYS A 109 -6.08 -6.88 4.35
C LYS A 109 -5.53 -7.94 3.36
N GLY A 110 -6.18 -9.10 3.27
CA GLY A 110 -5.81 -10.16 2.32
C GLY A 110 -6.36 -9.96 0.90
N SER A 111 -7.26 -8.99 0.69
CA SER A 111 -7.88 -8.76 -0.61
C SER A 111 -7.03 -7.82 -1.45
N SER A 112 -6.34 -8.38 -2.43
CA SER A 112 -5.61 -7.62 -3.45
C SER A 112 -6.52 -6.65 -4.22
N ALA A 113 -7.75 -7.07 -4.54
CA ALA A 113 -8.71 -6.28 -5.29
C ALA A 113 -9.21 -5.08 -4.47
N PHE A 114 -9.54 -5.30 -3.20
CA PHE A 114 -9.96 -4.23 -2.31
C PHE A 114 -8.84 -3.21 -2.04
N ARG A 115 -7.60 -3.70 -1.84
CA ARG A 115 -6.42 -2.84 -1.72
C ARG A 115 -6.23 -1.97 -2.94
N LYS A 116 -6.36 -2.56 -4.14
CA LYS A 116 -6.27 -1.83 -5.40
C LYS A 116 -7.36 -0.77 -5.49
N LEU A 117 -8.60 -1.10 -5.15
CA LEU A 117 -9.74 -0.17 -5.15
C LEU A 117 -9.49 1.08 -4.28
N ILE A 118 -9.04 0.88 -3.03
CA ILE A 118 -8.74 1.98 -2.11
C ILE A 118 -7.57 2.83 -2.60
N ASN A 119 -6.49 2.18 -3.06
CA ASN A 119 -5.32 2.89 -3.55
C ASN A 119 -5.66 3.73 -4.79
N MET A 120 -6.43 3.19 -5.75
CA MET A 120 -6.89 3.95 -6.93
C MET A 120 -7.66 5.21 -6.54
N ARG A 121 -8.57 5.09 -5.56
CA ARG A 121 -9.31 6.24 -5.03
C ARG A 121 -8.37 7.29 -4.44
N SER A 122 -7.43 6.86 -3.61
CA SER A 122 -6.47 7.77 -2.99
C SER A 122 -5.60 8.47 -4.04
N ASP A 123 -5.17 7.73 -5.06
CA ASP A 123 -4.39 8.28 -6.17
C ASP A 123 -5.18 9.37 -6.92
N LEU A 124 -6.45 9.15 -7.25
CA LEU A 124 -7.29 10.16 -7.93
C LEU A 124 -7.44 11.45 -7.15
N GLN A 125 -7.57 11.38 -5.83
CA GLN A 125 -7.66 12.57 -4.97
C GLN A 125 -6.35 13.39 -4.93
N ASN A 126 -5.24 12.80 -5.37
CA ASN A 126 -3.93 13.42 -5.41
C ASN A 126 -3.47 13.79 -6.84
N LEU A 127 -4.26 13.45 -7.87
CA LEU A 127 -3.99 13.93 -9.23
C LEU A 127 -4.23 15.44 -9.31
N GLU A 128 -3.40 16.10 -10.10
CA GLU A 128 -3.33 17.57 -10.16
C GLU A 128 -4.20 18.10 -11.31
N TYR A 129 -4.22 17.38 -12.43
CA TYR A 129 -4.90 17.77 -13.67
C TYR A 129 -6.05 16.81 -14.00
N ILE A 130 -6.91 16.54 -13.02
CA ILE A 130 -8.08 15.68 -13.18
C ILE A 130 -9.38 16.50 -13.18
N ASP A 131 -10.34 16.06 -13.98
CA ASP A 131 -11.70 16.62 -14.00
C ASP A 131 -12.48 16.18 -12.76
N GLN A 132 -13.16 17.13 -12.11
CA GLN A 132 -14.00 16.89 -10.95
C GLN A 132 -15.18 15.95 -11.27
N GLN A 133 -15.64 15.92 -12.52
CA GLN A 133 -16.64 14.98 -12.98
C GLN A 133 -16.13 13.53 -12.89
N ILE A 134 -14.89 13.28 -13.30
CA ILE A 134 -14.27 11.94 -13.22
C ILE A 134 -14.14 11.50 -11.76
N ILE A 135 -13.72 12.40 -10.87
CA ILE A 135 -13.67 12.11 -9.42
C ILE A 135 -15.06 11.73 -8.90
N SER A 136 -16.10 12.47 -9.29
CA SER A 136 -17.46 12.27 -8.79
C SER A 136 -18.08 10.95 -9.29
N GLU A 137 -17.85 10.62 -10.57
CA GLU A 137 -18.26 9.34 -11.15
C GLU A 137 -17.53 8.16 -10.52
N PHE A 138 -16.21 8.29 -10.32
CA PHE A 138 -15.42 7.28 -9.63
C PHE A 138 -15.93 7.07 -8.20
N GLU A 139 -16.17 8.14 -7.44
CA GLU A 139 -16.69 8.05 -6.08
C GLU A 139 -18.03 7.33 -6.05
N THR A 140 -18.92 7.63 -7.00
CA THR A 140 -20.23 6.98 -7.11
C THR A 140 -20.07 5.47 -7.33
N THR A 141 -19.21 5.05 -8.26
CA THR A 141 -18.96 3.61 -8.50
C THR A 141 -18.25 2.96 -7.31
N PHE A 142 -17.30 3.65 -6.67
CA PHE A 142 -16.61 3.18 -5.47
C PHE A 142 -17.59 2.92 -4.32
N GLN A 143 -18.52 3.84 -4.06
CA GLN A 143 -19.53 3.67 -3.00
C GLN A 143 -20.47 2.50 -3.32
N LYS A 144 -20.88 2.30 -4.57
CA LYS A 144 -21.68 1.12 -4.97
C LYS A 144 -20.96 -0.20 -4.67
N ILE A 145 -19.67 -0.30 -5.03
CA ILE A 145 -18.86 -1.48 -4.73
C ILE A 145 -18.72 -1.66 -3.21
N LYS A 146 -18.49 -0.58 -2.46
CA LYS A 146 -18.37 -0.63 -1.00
C LYS A 146 -19.67 -1.12 -0.34
N THR A 147 -20.83 -0.65 -0.80
CA THR A 147 -22.14 -1.11 -0.33
C THR A 147 -22.33 -2.60 -0.60
N GLN A 148 -22.05 -3.05 -1.83
CA GLN A 148 -22.11 -4.46 -2.21
C GLN A 148 -21.20 -5.36 -1.35
N ILE A 149 -19.97 -4.91 -1.10
CA ILE A 149 -19.06 -5.60 -0.17
C ILE A 149 -19.71 -5.69 1.20
N ASN A 150 -20.18 -4.58 1.76
CA ASN A 150 -20.76 -4.53 3.10
C ASN A 150 -22.03 -5.39 3.24
N GLU A 151 -22.88 -5.44 2.22
CA GLU A 151 -24.08 -6.29 2.18
C GLU A 151 -23.72 -7.78 2.09
N SER A 152 -22.58 -8.10 1.48
CA SER A 152 -22.06 -9.45 1.34
C SER A 152 -21.23 -9.91 2.55
N LEU A 153 -20.99 -9.02 3.52
CA LEU A 153 -20.27 -9.37 4.74
C LEU A 153 -21.19 -10.20 5.65
N PRO A 154 -20.72 -11.33 6.22
CA PRO A 154 -21.44 -11.96 7.31
C PRO A 154 -21.52 -10.99 8.51
N ALA A 155 -22.58 -11.14 9.30
CA ALA A 155 -22.88 -10.29 10.45
C ALA A 155 -21.71 -10.30 11.46
N GLU A 156 -21.53 -9.21 12.20
CA GLU A 156 -20.45 -9.10 13.21
C GLU A 156 -20.51 -10.28 14.20
N GLY A 157 -19.48 -11.13 14.17
CA GLY A 157 -19.36 -12.30 15.07
C GLY A 157 -19.10 -13.63 14.35
N GLU A 158 -19.39 -13.73 13.05
CA GLU A 158 -19.02 -14.89 12.24
C GLU A 158 -17.58 -14.73 11.74
N THR A 159 -16.65 -15.27 12.53
CA THR A 159 -15.24 -15.39 12.16
C THR A 159 -15.10 -16.41 11.05
N ASP A 160 -15.04 -15.94 9.81
CA ASP A 160 -14.48 -16.76 8.74
C ASP A 160 -13.23 -16.09 8.18
N GLU A 161 -12.17 -16.88 8.04
CA GLU A 161 -10.89 -16.50 7.43
C GLU A 161 -11.09 -15.96 6.00
N ASP A 162 -12.23 -16.28 5.38
CA ASP A 162 -12.71 -15.85 4.06
C ASP A 162 -13.05 -14.36 3.97
N GLY A 163 -13.20 -13.64 5.09
CA GLY A 163 -13.40 -12.19 5.10
C GLY A 163 -12.36 -11.41 4.29
N ALA A 164 -11.14 -11.96 4.28
CA ALA A 164 -10.00 -11.40 3.57
C ALA A 164 -10.09 -11.52 2.04
N TYR A 165 -10.92 -12.42 1.49
CA TYR A 165 -11.05 -12.67 0.05
C TYR A 165 -12.47 -12.37 -0.47
N ILE A 166 -13.33 -11.74 0.33
CA ILE A 166 -14.72 -11.43 -0.06
C ILE A 166 -14.77 -10.67 -1.37
N MET A 167 -13.90 -9.68 -1.59
CA MET A 167 -13.91 -8.93 -2.85
C MET A 167 -13.52 -9.81 -4.04
N GLU A 168 -12.50 -10.66 -3.91
CA GLU A 168 -12.13 -11.64 -4.94
C GLU A 168 -13.27 -12.62 -5.22
N ALA A 169 -13.94 -13.13 -4.18
CA ALA A 169 -15.10 -14.00 -4.32
C ALA A 169 -16.27 -13.30 -5.01
N LEU A 170 -16.54 -12.03 -4.68
CA LEU A 170 -17.56 -11.21 -5.34
C LEU A 170 -17.21 -10.93 -6.80
N LEU A 171 -15.96 -10.59 -7.10
CA LEU A 171 -15.51 -10.40 -8.48
C LEU A 171 -15.61 -11.67 -9.34
N LEU A 172 -15.55 -12.85 -8.70
CA LEU A 172 -15.73 -14.14 -9.37
C LEU A 172 -17.21 -14.51 -9.56
N LYS A 173 -18.06 -14.23 -8.57
CA LYS A 173 -19.46 -14.69 -8.53
C LYS A 173 -20.46 -13.67 -9.07
N ASP A 174 -20.21 -12.39 -8.89
CA ASP A 174 -21.14 -11.31 -9.24
C ASP A 174 -20.63 -10.54 -10.48
N PRO A 175 -21.28 -10.72 -11.65
CA PRO A 175 -20.90 -10.02 -12.86
C PRO A 175 -21.08 -8.50 -12.75
N VAL A 176 -22.03 -8.02 -11.95
CA VAL A 176 -22.27 -6.59 -11.73
C VAL A 176 -21.10 -5.97 -10.96
N VAL A 177 -20.67 -6.59 -9.86
CA VAL A 177 -19.50 -6.11 -9.09
C VAL A 177 -18.24 -6.14 -9.94
N LYS A 178 -18.08 -7.18 -10.76
CA LYS A 178 -16.97 -7.29 -11.70
C LYS A 178 -16.95 -6.15 -12.73
N GLU A 179 -18.09 -5.85 -13.35
CA GLU A 179 -18.21 -4.73 -14.30
C GLU A 179 -17.94 -3.38 -13.63
N LEU A 180 -18.50 -3.15 -12.43
CA LEU A 180 -18.24 -1.92 -11.67
C LEU A 180 -16.76 -1.77 -11.34
N PHE A 181 -16.08 -2.85 -10.93
CA PHE A 181 -14.66 -2.82 -10.64
C PHE A 181 -13.80 -2.56 -11.89
N GLN A 182 -14.17 -3.13 -13.03
CA GLN A 182 -13.51 -2.88 -14.31
C GLN A 182 -13.71 -1.43 -14.79
N ASP A 183 -14.91 -0.86 -14.60
CA ASP A 183 -15.22 0.54 -14.88
C ASP A 183 -14.31 1.48 -14.06
N VAL A 184 -14.22 1.25 -12.75
CA VAL A 184 -13.34 2.00 -11.83
C VAL A 184 -11.87 1.90 -12.25
N CYS A 185 -11.40 0.70 -12.60
CA CYS A 185 -10.04 0.51 -13.08
C CYS A 185 -9.78 1.31 -14.37
N SER A 186 -10.71 1.26 -15.31
CA SER A 186 -10.58 1.93 -16.61
C SER A 186 -10.57 3.45 -16.46
N LYS A 187 -11.47 3.99 -15.62
CA LYS A 187 -11.51 5.42 -15.26
C LYS A 187 -10.22 5.87 -14.59
N TRP A 188 -9.69 5.07 -13.67
CA TRP A 188 -8.42 5.37 -13.01
C TRP A 188 -7.25 5.43 -14.00
N VAL A 189 -7.12 4.43 -14.88
CA VAL A 189 -6.07 4.42 -15.91
C VAL A 189 -6.18 5.66 -16.80
N ALA A 190 -7.37 5.95 -17.33
CA ALA A 190 -7.59 7.11 -18.19
C ALA A 190 -7.26 8.44 -17.48
N ALA A 191 -7.62 8.56 -16.20
CA ALA A 191 -7.33 9.75 -15.41
C ALA A 191 -5.82 9.93 -15.17
N VAL A 192 -5.12 8.86 -14.82
CA VAL A 192 -3.66 8.86 -14.63
C VAL A 192 -2.96 9.21 -15.94
N ASP A 193 -3.36 8.62 -17.07
CA ASP A 193 -2.79 8.91 -18.38
C ASP A 193 -3.02 10.36 -18.81
N LYS A 194 -4.20 10.91 -18.53
CA LYS A 194 -4.52 12.31 -18.81
C LYS A 194 -3.68 13.27 -17.96
N ASP A 195 -3.56 13.02 -16.66
CA ASP A 195 -2.71 13.82 -15.75
C ASP A 195 -1.25 13.78 -16.22
N GLN A 196 -0.75 12.60 -16.59
CA GLN A 196 0.60 12.44 -17.11
C GLN A 196 0.82 13.19 -18.42
N THR A 197 -0.11 13.07 -19.37
CA THR A 197 0.00 13.73 -20.67
C THR A 197 0.01 15.24 -20.49
N THR A 198 -0.90 15.76 -19.67
CA THR A 198 -0.99 17.19 -19.34
C THR A 198 0.30 17.70 -18.70
N ARG A 199 0.86 16.96 -17.73
CA ARG A 199 2.15 17.31 -17.11
C ARG A 199 3.30 17.34 -18.11
N ARG A 200 3.35 16.40 -19.06
CA ARG A 200 4.39 16.38 -20.10
C ARG A 200 4.25 17.58 -21.03
N ASP A 201 3.04 17.95 -21.39
CA ASP A 201 2.80 19.08 -22.30
C ASP A 201 3.11 20.42 -21.63
N ILE A 202 2.77 20.59 -20.34
CA ILE A 202 3.17 21.76 -19.54
C ILE A 202 4.70 21.88 -19.46
N ARG A 203 5.43 20.77 -19.30
CA ARG A 203 6.91 20.79 -19.24
C ARG A 203 7.56 21.18 -20.57
N LYS A 204 6.90 20.93 -21.71
CA LYS A 204 7.44 21.25 -23.04
C LYS A 204 7.32 22.74 -23.37
N ASP A 205 6.30 23.42 -22.87
CA ASP A 205 6.10 24.86 -23.12
C ASP A 205 5.47 25.55 -21.88
N PRO A 206 6.28 25.94 -20.88
CA PRO A 206 5.80 26.52 -19.63
C PRO A 206 5.09 27.88 -19.79
N HIS A 207 5.40 28.61 -20.87
CA HIS A 207 4.93 29.98 -21.08
C HIS A 207 3.60 30.05 -21.86
N LYS A 208 3.24 29.03 -22.66
CA LYS A 208 1.94 28.98 -23.35
C LYS A 208 0.78 28.47 -22.49
N ASN A 209 1.06 27.76 -21.41
CA ASN A 209 0.05 27.01 -20.63
C ASN A 209 -0.32 27.67 -19.29
N SER A 210 -0.16 28.99 -19.15
CA SER A 210 -0.58 29.72 -17.94
C SER A 210 -2.08 29.64 -17.66
N GLU A 211 -2.91 29.42 -18.68
CA GLU A 211 -4.36 29.17 -18.51
C GLU A 211 -4.66 27.74 -18.00
N ALA A 212 -3.84 26.74 -18.36
CA ALA A 212 -3.97 25.36 -17.84
C ALA A 212 -3.62 25.26 -16.34
N MET A 213 -2.87 26.23 -15.80
CA MET A 213 -2.58 26.35 -14.37
C MET A 213 -3.78 26.80 -13.51
N SER A 214 -4.94 27.07 -14.13
CA SER A 214 -6.19 27.36 -13.41
C SER A 214 -6.93 26.10 -12.93
N PHE A 215 -6.55 24.92 -13.40
CA PHE A 215 -7.12 23.65 -12.92
C PHE A 215 -6.36 23.15 -11.69
N GLY A 216 -7.05 23.12 -10.54
CA GLY A 216 -6.83 22.07 -9.55
C GLY A 216 -5.66 22.21 -8.58
N ARG A 217 -5.21 23.41 -8.19
CA ARG A 217 -4.21 23.58 -7.11
C ARG A 217 -4.74 23.29 -5.69
N ARG A 218 -5.56 22.24 -5.52
CA ARG A 218 -6.01 21.76 -4.22
C ARG A 218 -5.96 20.24 -4.16
N SER A 219 -4.78 19.70 -3.85
CA SER A 219 -4.72 18.43 -3.10
C SER A 219 -5.65 18.60 -1.89
N HIS A 220 -6.75 17.83 -1.82
CA HIS A 220 -7.73 17.97 -0.73
C HIS A 220 -7.15 17.60 0.65
N LEU A 221 -5.94 17.02 0.67
CA LEU A 221 -5.13 16.76 1.84
C LEU A 221 -3.71 17.29 1.59
N SER A 222 -3.29 18.25 2.41
CA SER A 222 -1.98 18.90 2.29
C SER A 222 -0.84 17.88 2.35
N ALA A 223 -0.03 17.79 1.29
CA ALA A 223 1.21 17.01 1.29
C ALA A 223 2.16 17.35 2.46
N LYS A 224 2.02 18.54 3.09
CA LYS A 224 2.77 18.92 4.29
C LYS A 224 2.43 18.07 5.51
N THR A 225 1.17 17.65 5.71
CA THR A 225 0.80 16.86 6.89
C THR A 225 1.38 15.45 6.80
N ASN A 226 1.33 14.81 5.62
CA ASN A 226 1.90 13.48 5.42
C ASN A 226 3.43 13.46 5.57
N ARG A 227 4.17 14.37 4.90
CA ARG A 227 5.63 14.44 5.05
C ARG A 227 6.03 14.68 6.51
N SER A 228 5.28 15.53 7.22
CA SER A 228 5.55 15.81 8.64
C SER A 228 5.27 14.60 9.54
N ARG A 229 4.21 13.81 9.28
CA ARG A 229 3.89 12.58 10.02
C ARG A 229 4.89 11.47 9.74
N TRP A 230 5.30 11.27 8.48
CA TRP A 230 6.35 10.32 8.11
C TRP A 230 7.71 10.71 8.71
N ASN A 231 8.08 11.99 8.70
CA ASN A 231 9.30 12.47 9.33
C ASN A 231 9.27 12.32 10.86
N LYS A 232 8.12 12.60 11.52
CA LYS A 232 7.93 12.32 12.95
C LYS A 232 7.93 10.82 13.25
N GLY A 233 7.39 10.00 12.33
CA GLY A 233 7.45 8.54 12.35
C GLY A 233 8.88 8.04 12.35
N SER A 234 9.64 8.46 11.34
CA SER A 234 11.02 8.07 11.05
C SER A 234 12.02 8.55 12.11
N SER A 235 11.83 9.74 12.69
CA SER A 235 12.65 10.26 13.79
C SER A 235 12.65 9.37 15.05
N ILE A 236 11.64 8.51 15.23
CA ILE A 236 11.56 7.55 16.35
C ILE A 236 11.93 6.13 15.90
N MET A 237 11.90 5.83 14.60
CA MET A 237 12.50 4.60 14.07
C MET A 237 14.04 4.64 14.14
N GLY A 238 14.64 5.83 14.17
CA GLY A 238 16.07 6.02 14.45
C GLY A 238 16.53 5.40 15.77
N THR A 239 15.66 5.40 16.80
CA THR A 239 15.96 4.76 18.09
C THR A 239 15.75 3.25 18.08
N ILE A 240 14.94 2.70 17.17
CA ILE A 240 14.80 1.23 16.97
C ILE A 240 16.02 0.67 16.20
N SER A 241 16.64 1.50 15.34
CA SER A 241 17.81 1.12 14.54
C SER A 241 19.03 0.76 15.40
N GLU A 242 19.18 1.34 16.60
CA GLU A 242 20.28 0.97 17.52
C GLU A 242 20.12 -0.45 18.08
N GLY A 243 18.88 -0.88 18.39
CA GLY A 243 18.61 -2.24 18.83
C GLY A 243 18.86 -3.29 17.75
N VAL A 244 18.49 -2.99 16.50
CA VAL A 244 18.72 -3.87 15.35
C VAL A 244 20.20 -3.89 14.93
N LYS A 245 20.90 -2.74 14.98
CA LYS A 245 22.36 -2.69 14.80
C LYS A 245 23.10 -3.52 15.85
N SER A 246 22.72 -3.40 17.13
CA SER A 246 23.36 -4.17 18.22
C SER A 246 23.12 -5.68 18.09
N ALA A 247 21.98 -6.10 17.54
CA ALA A 247 21.72 -7.52 17.25
C ALA A 247 22.56 -8.03 16.07
N ILE A 248 22.73 -7.24 15.01
CA ILE A 248 23.53 -7.61 13.83
C ILE A 248 25.04 -7.64 14.18
N GLU A 249 25.54 -6.70 14.97
CA GLU A 249 26.94 -6.66 15.42
C GLU A 249 27.31 -7.78 16.41
N LYS A 250 26.34 -8.41 17.07
CA LYS A 250 26.58 -9.59 17.92
C LYS A 250 26.55 -10.91 17.14
N THR A 251 26.12 -10.88 15.87
CA THR A 251 25.95 -12.09 15.04
C THR A 251 27.03 -12.21 13.96
N LEU A 252 27.93 -11.23 13.84
CA LEU A 252 29.15 -11.25 13.01
C LEU A 252 30.40 -11.33 13.88
#